data_AF-A0A139L6B3-F1
#
_entry.id   AF-A0A139L6B3-F1
#
_cell.length_a   1.000
_cell.length_b   1.000
_cell.length_c   1.000
_cell.angle_alpha   90.00
_cell.angle_beta   90.00
_cell.angle_gamma   90.00
#
_symmetry.space_group_name_H-M   'P 1'
#
loop_
_entity.id
_entity.type
_entity.pdbx_description
1 polymer ?
#
loop_
_entity_poly.entity_id
_entity_poly.type
_entity_poly.pdbx_seq_one_letter_code
_entity_poly.pdbx_strand_id
1 'polypeptide(L)'
;MNAEWFEALPEQCPPTDAKRCEGCYYRIANGNPVTTEDFFSQRKMQPDKVFKGLGIDECVTRAVSLFSEREEAEKRLKLPKFKKANIALVILEPKDGVLKKTFDIAHYSWWRTKDFNVLQAKIV
;
A
#
# COMPACT_ATOMS: atom_id res chain seq x y z
N MET A 1 10.97 -8.44 16.87
CA MET A 1 10.41 -7.07 16.98
C MET A 1 8.91 -7.21 16.84
N ASN A 2 8.16 -6.91 17.90
CA ASN A 2 6.70 -6.82 17.81
C ASN A 2 6.39 -5.45 17.19
N ALA A 3 6.27 -5.40 15.87
CA ALA A 3 5.90 -4.18 15.18
C ALA A 3 4.44 -3.86 15.50
N GLU A 4 4.14 -2.61 15.87
CA GLU A 4 2.76 -2.16 15.97
C GLU A 4 2.24 -1.80 14.57
N TRP A 5 1.37 -2.64 14.05
CA TRP A 5 0.71 -2.41 12.76
C TRP A 5 -0.27 -1.23 12.84
N PHE A 6 -0.38 -0.46 11.75
CA PHE A 6 -1.29 0.66 11.69
C PHE A 6 -2.77 0.24 11.72
N GLU A 7 -3.09 -0.91 11.12
CA GLU A 7 -4.41 -1.53 11.15
C GLU A 7 -4.34 -2.92 11.80
N ALA A 8 -5.47 -3.40 12.33
CA ALA A 8 -5.58 -4.77 12.78
C ALA A 8 -5.40 -5.73 11.60
N LEU A 9 -4.47 -6.69 11.75
CA LEU A 9 -4.18 -7.72 10.77
C LEU A 9 -4.71 -9.08 11.26
N PRO A 10 -5.17 -9.95 10.35
CA PRO A 10 -5.57 -11.31 10.72
C PRO A 10 -4.36 -12.14 11.18
N GLU A 11 -4.61 -13.31 11.76
CA GLU A 11 -3.55 -14.26 12.06
C GLU A 11 -2.75 -14.59 10.79
N GLN A 12 -1.43 -14.81 10.96
CA GLN A 12 -0.49 -15.09 9.87
C GLN A 12 -0.36 -13.94 8.83
N CYS A 13 -0.74 -12.72 9.21
CA CYS A 13 -0.56 -11.51 8.42
C CYS A 13 0.30 -10.49 9.19
N PRO A 14 1.36 -9.91 8.58
CA PRO A 14 1.80 -10.11 7.19
C PRO A 14 2.36 -11.52 6.92
N PRO A 15 2.45 -11.95 5.65
CA PRO A 15 3.02 -13.25 5.30
C PRO A 15 4.47 -13.39 5.79
N THR A 16 4.88 -14.58 6.21
CA THR A 16 6.22 -14.83 6.75
C THR A 16 7.36 -14.62 5.74
N ASP A 17 7.04 -14.66 4.45
CA ASP A 17 7.96 -14.37 3.35
C ASP A 17 8.02 -12.88 2.96
N ALA A 18 7.20 -12.02 3.58
CA ALA A 18 7.31 -10.57 3.42
C ALA A 18 8.66 -10.07 3.97
N LYS A 19 9.23 -9.06 3.31
CA LYS A 19 10.56 -8.52 3.64
C LYS A 19 10.42 -7.12 4.21
N ARG A 20 11.38 -6.68 5.05
CA ARG A 20 11.42 -5.29 5.51
C ARG A 20 11.40 -4.35 4.32
N CYS A 21 10.64 -3.27 4.42
CA CYS A 21 10.57 -2.28 3.36
C CYS A 21 11.80 -1.39 3.33
N GLU A 22 12.30 -1.11 2.15
CA GLU A 22 13.38 -0.16 1.92
C GLU A 22 13.31 0.37 0.49
N GLY A 23 13.59 1.67 0.32
CA GLY A 23 13.73 2.31 -0.99
C GLY A 23 12.52 3.14 -1.41
N CYS A 24 12.47 3.45 -2.71
CA CYS A 24 11.49 4.35 -3.30
C CYS A 24 10.36 3.58 -4.00
N TYR A 25 9.12 3.96 -3.71
CA TYR A 25 7.91 3.39 -4.30
C TYR A 25 6.92 4.48 -4.68
N TYR A 26 5.95 4.13 -5.52
CA TYR A 26 4.89 5.01 -5.98
C TYR A 26 3.53 4.53 -5.45
N ARG A 27 2.72 5.49 -4.98
CA ARG A 27 1.36 5.26 -4.47
C ARG A 27 0.38 6.14 -5.23
N ILE A 28 -0.73 5.55 -5.66
CA ILE A 28 -1.87 6.34 -6.13
C ILE A 28 -2.55 6.97 -4.92
N ALA A 29 -2.65 8.30 -4.90
CA ALA A 29 -3.21 9.08 -3.80
C ALA A 29 -4.29 10.04 -4.32
N ASN A 30 -5.35 10.25 -3.55
CA ASN A 30 -6.39 11.23 -3.86
C ASN A 30 -6.02 12.62 -3.34
N GLY A 31 -5.25 12.70 -2.25
CA GLY A 31 -4.79 13.96 -1.65
C GLY A 31 -3.72 14.69 -2.47
N ASN A 32 -3.64 16.01 -2.28
CA ASN A 32 -2.50 16.85 -2.62
C ASN A 32 -2.47 18.06 -1.63
N PRO A 33 -1.73 17.98 -0.50
CA PRO A 33 -0.79 16.93 -0.11
C PRO A 33 -1.48 15.61 0.25
N VAL A 34 -0.70 14.53 0.31
CA VAL A 34 -1.20 13.21 0.75
C VAL A 34 -1.67 13.26 2.21
N THR A 35 -2.64 12.42 2.52
CA THR A 35 -3.30 12.29 3.82
C THR A 35 -3.20 10.84 4.31
N THR A 36 -3.56 10.58 5.57
CA THR A 36 -3.46 9.21 6.12
C THR A 36 -4.43 8.26 5.43
N GLU A 37 -5.55 8.79 4.94
CA GLU A 37 -6.58 8.09 4.18
C GLU A 37 -6.05 7.51 2.87
N ASP A 38 -5.07 8.16 2.23
CA ASP A 38 -4.41 7.68 1.01
C ASP A 38 -3.64 6.37 1.24
N PHE A 39 -3.37 6.06 2.51
CA PHE A 39 -2.63 4.89 2.98
C PHE A 39 -3.52 3.91 3.77
N PHE A 40 -4.84 4.05 3.71
CA PHE A 40 -5.74 3.02 4.24
C PHE A 40 -5.78 1.80 3.32
N SER A 41 -5.92 0.63 3.94
CA SER A 41 -6.15 -0.61 3.22
C SER A 41 -7.52 -0.59 2.53
N GLN A 42 -7.66 -1.40 1.47
CA GLN A 42 -8.97 -1.55 0.81
C GLN A 42 -10.02 -2.07 1.79
N ARG A 43 -9.62 -2.96 2.70
CA ARG A 43 -10.51 -3.50 3.73
C ARG A 43 -10.97 -2.44 4.72
N LYS A 44 -10.10 -1.53 5.17
CA LYS A 44 -10.51 -0.41 6.04
C LYS A 44 -11.48 0.54 5.34
N MET A 45 -11.26 0.80 4.06
CA MET A 45 -12.16 1.65 3.27
C MET A 45 -13.49 0.97 2.94
N GLN A 46 -13.52 -0.36 2.81
CA GLN A 46 -14.70 -1.13 2.42
C GLN A 46 -14.82 -2.40 3.30
N PRO A 47 -15.22 -2.27 4.59
CA PRO A 47 -15.20 -3.35 5.57
C PRO A 47 -16.01 -4.58 5.15
N ASP A 48 -17.20 -4.37 4.59
CA ASP A 48 -18.16 -5.43 4.27
C ASP A 48 -17.98 -6.01 2.85
N LYS A 49 -17.06 -5.44 2.06
CA LYS A 49 -16.91 -5.85 0.66
C LYS A 49 -16.22 -7.20 0.55
N VAL A 50 -16.78 -8.10 -0.25
CA VAL A 50 -16.09 -9.33 -0.65
C VAL A 50 -15.15 -9.02 -1.81
N PHE A 51 -13.84 -9.06 -1.57
CA PHE A 51 -12.83 -8.91 -2.61
C PHE A 51 -12.58 -10.28 -3.27
N LYS A 52 -12.71 -10.35 -4.60
CA LYS A 52 -12.48 -11.57 -5.38
C LYS A 52 -11.38 -11.33 -6.40
N GLY A 53 -10.54 -12.33 -6.62
CA GLY A 53 -9.46 -12.31 -7.62
C GLY A 53 -8.38 -13.31 -7.28
N LEU A 54 -7.60 -13.71 -8.28
CA LEU A 54 -6.47 -14.61 -8.09
C LEU A 54 -5.42 -13.95 -7.17
N GLY A 55 -5.03 -14.62 -6.10
CA GLY A 55 -4.07 -14.11 -5.13
C GLY A 55 -4.59 -13.00 -4.20
N ILE A 56 -5.91 -12.76 -4.18
CA ILE A 56 -6.54 -11.85 -3.22
C ILE A 56 -7.07 -12.66 -2.04
N ASP A 57 -6.50 -12.41 -0.87
CA ASP A 57 -6.99 -12.90 0.42
C ASP A 57 -7.18 -11.75 1.42
N GLU A 58 -7.67 -12.06 2.62
CA GLU A 58 -7.90 -11.03 3.65
C GLU A 58 -6.62 -10.29 4.01
N CYS A 59 -5.47 -10.97 4.09
CA CYS A 59 -4.20 -10.33 4.43
C CYS A 59 -3.76 -9.31 3.37
N VAL A 60 -3.88 -9.65 2.10
CA VAL A 60 -3.58 -8.74 0.98
C VAL A 60 -4.56 -7.56 0.95
N THR A 61 -5.83 -7.77 1.30
CA THR A 61 -6.80 -6.65 1.39
C THR A 61 -6.51 -5.65 2.51
N ARG A 62 -5.70 -6.05 3.51
CA ARG A 62 -5.17 -5.20 4.59
C ARG A 62 -3.88 -4.46 4.21
N ALA A 63 -3.30 -4.78 3.05
CA ALA A 63 -2.10 -4.12 2.57
C ALA A 63 -2.42 -2.83 1.80
N VAL A 64 -1.46 -1.91 1.79
CA VAL A 64 -1.43 -0.74 0.93
C VAL A 64 -0.71 -1.10 -0.37
N SER A 65 -1.37 -0.88 -1.50
CA SER A 65 -0.75 -1.07 -2.82
C SER A 65 0.30 -0.01 -3.10
N LEU A 66 1.52 -0.46 -3.41
CA LEU A 66 2.64 0.34 -3.88
C LEU A 66 3.14 -0.19 -5.23
N PHE A 67 3.85 0.65 -5.98
CA PHE A 67 4.47 0.29 -7.25
C PHE A 67 5.95 0.63 -7.22
N SER A 68 6.83 -0.25 -7.70
CA SER A 68 8.26 0.05 -7.85
C SER A 68 8.55 0.94 -9.06
N GLU A 69 7.64 1.00 -10.03
CA GLU A 69 7.77 1.78 -11.27
C GLU A 69 6.65 2.81 -11.36
N ARG A 70 7.01 4.04 -11.75
CA ARG A 70 6.05 5.15 -11.88
C ARG A 70 5.07 4.88 -13.01
N GLU A 71 5.54 4.39 -14.17
CA GLU A 71 4.68 4.17 -15.33
C GLU A 71 3.57 3.14 -15.03
N GLU A 72 3.85 2.14 -14.20
CA GLU A 72 2.86 1.14 -13.79
C GLU A 72 1.76 1.75 -12.93
N ALA A 73 2.10 2.70 -12.03
CA ALA A 73 1.10 3.45 -11.27
C ALA A 73 0.27 4.38 -12.18
N GLU A 74 0.92 5.07 -13.14
CA GLU A 74 0.25 5.95 -14.10
C GLU A 74 -0.72 5.21 -15.02
N LYS A 75 -0.37 3.99 -15.47
CA LYS A 75 -1.29 3.13 -16.24
C LYS A 75 -2.59 2.89 -15.48
N ARG A 76 -2.55 2.76 -14.15
CA ARG A 76 -3.75 2.58 -13.34
C ARG A 76 -4.61 3.84 -13.26
N LEU A 77 -4.06 5.05 -13.35
CA LEU A 77 -4.83 6.30 -13.35
C LEU A 77 -5.85 6.38 -14.49
N LYS A 78 -5.66 5.62 -15.57
CA LYS A 78 -6.62 5.50 -16.69
C LYS A 78 -7.93 4.83 -16.28
N LEU A 79 -7.97 4.11 -15.15
CA LEU A 79 -9.17 3.45 -14.66
C LEU A 79 -10.16 4.47 -14.06
N PRO A 80 -11.48 4.35 -14.31
CA PRO A 80 -12.48 5.29 -13.82
C PRO A 80 -12.43 5.56 -12.31
N LYS A 81 -12.08 4.54 -11.51
CA LYS A 81 -11.99 4.65 -10.05
C LYS A 81 -10.85 5.54 -9.54
N PHE A 82 -9.85 5.81 -10.37
CA PHE A 82 -8.69 6.65 -10.03
C PHE A 82 -8.73 7.99 -10.77
N LYS A 83 -9.89 8.37 -11.30
CA LYS A 83 -10.07 9.65 -11.98
C LYS A 83 -9.75 10.80 -11.02
N LYS A 84 -8.82 11.68 -11.40
CA LYS A 84 -8.27 12.79 -10.60
C LYS A 84 -7.34 12.41 -9.45
N ALA A 85 -6.96 11.13 -9.33
CA ALA A 85 -5.91 10.76 -8.39
C ALA A 85 -4.53 11.25 -8.89
N ASN A 86 -3.62 11.44 -7.94
CA ASN A 86 -2.24 11.80 -8.11
C ASN A 86 -1.33 10.58 -7.90
N ILE A 87 -0.04 10.72 -8.26
CA ILE A 87 1.01 9.78 -7.85
C ILE A 87 1.83 10.42 -6.74
N ALA A 88 2.03 9.68 -5.66
CA ALA A 88 2.91 10.04 -4.57
C ALA A 88 4.17 9.17 -4.58
N LEU A 89 5.34 9.79 -4.50
CA LEU A 89 6.59 9.13 -4.17
C LEU A 89 6.63 8.87 -2.66
N VAL A 90 6.90 7.62 -2.29
CA VAL A 90 7.01 7.13 -0.91
C VAL A 90 8.42 6.58 -0.73
N ILE A 91 9.19 7.18 0.18
CA ILE A 91 10.49 6.67 0.59
C ILE A 91 10.26 5.86 1.86
N LEU A 92 10.59 4.57 1.83
CA LEU A 92 10.38 3.64 2.92
C LEU A 92 11.69 3.28 3.60
N GLU A 93 11.65 3.28 4.93
CA GLU A 93 12.70 2.77 5.80
C GLU A 93 12.29 1.43 6.43
N PRO A 94 13.23 0.60 6.92
CA PRO A 94 12.90 -0.70 7.52
C PRO A 94 11.89 -0.67 8.68
N LYS A 95 11.74 0.48 9.35
CA LYS A 95 10.77 0.70 10.44
C LYS A 95 9.32 0.87 9.94
N ASP A 96 9.15 1.26 8.69
CA ASP A 96 7.85 1.61 8.11
C ASP A 96 6.99 0.39 7.78
N GLY A 97 7.55 -0.82 7.88
CA GLY A 97 6.84 -2.09 7.79
C GLY A 97 7.48 -3.11 6.88
N VAL A 98 6.63 -3.90 6.22
CA VAL A 98 7.06 -5.01 5.36
C VAL A 98 6.34 -5.02 4.03
N LEU A 99 7.04 -5.46 2.99
CA LEU A 99 6.59 -5.54 1.61
C LEU A 99 6.59 -6.98 1.12
N LYS A 100 5.63 -7.30 0.26
CA LYS A 100 5.64 -8.49 -0.57
C LYS A 100 5.26 -8.12 -2.00
N LYS A 101 6.07 -8.54 -2.96
CA LYS A 101 5.73 -8.43 -4.38
C LYS A 101 4.49 -9.29 -4.65
N THR A 102 3.46 -8.69 -5.25
CA THR A 102 2.15 -9.32 -5.44
C THR A 102 1.56 -8.94 -6.79
N PHE A 103 0.80 -9.86 -7.38
CA PHE A 103 0.16 -9.70 -8.69
C PHE A 103 1.16 -9.56 -9.86
N ASP A 104 1.49 -8.32 -10.26
CA ASP A 104 2.23 -8.02 -11.47
C ASP A 104 3.72 -7.68 -11.19
N ILE A 105 4.42 -7.22 -12.23
CA ILE A 105 5.88 -7.04 -12.19
C ILE A 105 6.30 -5.91 -11.24
N ALA A 106 5.45 -4.92 -10.99
CA ALA A 106 5.83 -3.75 -10.19
C ALA A 106 5.00 -3.57 -8.93
N HIS A 107 3.92 -4.33 -8.73
CA HIS A 107 3.04 -4.15 -7.58
C HIS A 107 3.58 -4.83 -6.30
N TYR A 108 3.51 -4.08 -5.20
CA TYR A 108 3.83 -4.54 -3.86
C TYR A 108 2.64 -4.33 -2.92
N SER A 109 2.41 -5.33 -2.10
CA SER A 109 1.54 -5.24 -0.92
C SER A 109 2.40 -4.81 0.25
N TRP A 110 2.07 -3.67 0.85
CA TRP A 110 2.78 -3.09 1.98
C TRP A 110 1.92 -3.12 3.24
N TRP A 111 2.41 -3.75 4.29
CA TRP A 111 1.81 -3.69 5.62
C TRP A 111 2.59 -2.69 6.44
N ARG A 112 1.99 -1.51 6.63
CA ARG A 112 2.65 -0.39 7.30
C ARG A 112 2.53 -0.46 8.81
N THR A 113 3.58 -0.05 9.49
CA THR A 113 3.57 0.16 10.94
C THR A 113 2.96 1.52 11.28
N LYS A 114 2.74 1.76 12.58
CA LYS A 114 2.39 3.10 13.09
C LYS A 114 3.52 4.12 12.96
N ASP A 115 4.76 3.67 12.75
CA ASP A 115 5.95 4.53 12.67
C ASP A 115 6.07 5.27 11.33
N PHE A 116 5.34 4.83 10.30
CA PHE A 116 5.35 5.50 9.00
C PHE A 116 4.75 6.91 9.11
N ASN A 117 5.57 7.92 8.80
CA ASN A 117 5.15 9.30 8.73
C ASN A 117 4.59 9.64 7.34
N VAL A 118 3.27 9.81 7.22
CA VAL A 118 2.57 10.17 5.97
C VAL A 118 3.15 11.42 5.30
N LEU A 119 3.67 12.39 6.08
CA LEU A 119 4.23 13.63 5.57
C LEU A 119 5.53 13.43 4.77
N GLN A 120 6.15 12.26 4.83
CA GLN A 120 7.34 11.95 4.04
C GLN A 120 7.01 11.65 2.57
N ALA A 121 5.76 11.29 2.27
CA ALA A 121 5.30 11.03 0.91
C ALA A 121 4.94 12.33 0.18
N LYS A 122 5.34 12.44 -1.09
CA LYS A 122 5.23 13.68 -1.89
C LYS A 122 4.59 13.41 -3.24
N ILE A 123 3.68 14.27 -3.67
CA ILE A 123 3.09 14.19 -5.03
C ILE A 123 4.17 14.48 -6.09
N VAL A 124 4.19 13.70 -7.18
CA VAL A 124 5.18 13.74 -8.28
C VAL A 124 4.56 13.61 -9.66
#